data_AF-A0A1M5N3E1-F1
#
_entry.id   AF-A0A1M5N3E1-F1
#
_cell.length_a   1.000
_cell.length_b   1.000
_cell.length_c   1.000
_cell.angle_alpha   90.00
_cell.angle_beta   90.00
_cell.angle_gamma   90.00
#
_symmetry.space_group_name_H-M   'P 1'
#
loop_
_entity.id
_entity.type
_entity.pdbx_description
1 polymer ?
#
loop_
_entity_poly.entity_id
_entity_poly.type
_entity_poly.pdbx_seq_one_letter_code
_entity_poly.pdbx_strand_id
1 'polypeptide(L)'
;MRRQHGAALATSLLFLVIMTLLGLAAMRSGTIGLRLSQNEGSRLDAQQNAQTLLEAISNRSASFTVLPGSDYIQSCVIGSSLSASKLSTQQGFSCPSANADTALLPATHYSSYLYGSVRREAINGGDFAPVTAMREGDSGDRYDYALFTVTAGYDRVATTDDEMAQGGAEIAQGVYVKVARVRGLTQQ
;
A
#
# COMPACT_ATOMS: atom_id res chain seq x y z
N MET A 1 29.05 69.70 8.21
CA MET A 1 28.89 68.33 8.78
C MET A 1 27.48 67.73 8.62
N ARG A 2 26.65 68.16 7.65
CA ARG A 2 25.26 67.64 7.47
C ARG A 2 25.11 66.43 6.53
N ARG A 3 26.08 66.18 5.63
CA ARG A 3 26.05 65.06 4.66
C ARG A 3 26.41 63.68 5.25
N GLN A 4 27.15 63.64 6.35
CA GLN A 4 27.58 62.39 6.99
C GLN A 4 26.44 61.61 7.65
N HIS A 5 25.40 62.31 8.12
CA HIS A 5 24.25 61.68 8.78
C HIS A 5 23.31 60.98 7.78
N GLY A 6 23.22 61.47 6.53
CA GLY A 6 22.41 60.82 5.49
C GLY A 6 23.05 59.53 4.95
N ALA A 7 24.38 59.49 4.84
CA ALA A 7 25.11 58.30 4.41
C ALA A 7 24.99 57.14 5.41
N ALA A 8 25.10 57.44 6.72
CA ALA A 8 24.96 56.43 7.77
C ALA A 8 23.56 55.79 7.78
N LEU A 9 22.51 56.59 7.59
CA LEU A 9 21.12 56.11 7.53
C LEU A 9 20.86 55.26 6.27
N ALA A 10 21.44 55.63 5.13
CA ALA A 10 21.34 54.83 3.91
C ALA A 10 22.05 53.47 4.06
N THR A 11 23.24 53.44 4.69
CA THR A 11 23.96 52.18 4.93
C THR A 11 23.24 51.27 5.92
N SER A 12 22.65 51.82 7.00
CA SER A 12 21.90 51.01 7.96
C SER A 12 20.62 50.43 7.35
N LEU A 13 19.90 51.20 6.53
CA LEU A 13 18.76 50.71 5.76
C LEU A 13 19.15 49.58 4.79
N LEU A 14 20.27 49.73 4.08
CA LEU A 14 20.76 48.70 3.17
C LEU A 14 21.06 47.39 3.92
N PHE A 15 21.77 47.48 5.06
CA PHE A 15 22.03 46.31 5.90
C PHE A 15 20.75 45.67 6.44
N LEU A 16 19.75 46.47 6.84
CA LEU A 16 18.47 45.98 7.33
C LEU A 16 17.71 45.22 6.23
N VAL A 17 17.68 45.76 5.01
CA VAL A 17 17.07 45.08 3.85
C VAL A 17 17.78 43.75 3.57
N ILE A 18 19.11 43.73 3.54
CA ILE A 18 19.88 42.50 3.32
C ILE A 18 19.58 41.44 4.39
N MET A 19 19.57 41.83 5.67
CA MET A 19 19.26 40.92 6.78
C MET A 19 17.83 40.36 6.68
N THR A 20 16.87 41.19 6.28
CA THR A 20 15.46 40.77 6.13
C THR A 20 15.31 39.78 4.96
N LEU A 21 15.99 40.03 3.84
CA LEU A 21 15.98 39.12 2.69
C LEU A 21 16.64 37.78 3.01
N LEU A 22 17.76 37.78 3.75
CA LEU A 22 18.41 36.55 4.22
C LEU A 22 17.53 35.79 5.21
N GLY A 23 16.88 36.49 6.14
CA GLY A 23 15.93 35.88 7.08
C GLY A 23 14.75 35.21 6.38
N LEU A 24 14.16 35.89 5.39
CA LEU A 24 13.05 35.34 4.61
C LEU A 24 13.48 34.12 3.77
N ALA A 25 14.67 34.18 3.16
CA ALA A 25 15.23 33.06 2.41
C ALA A 25 15.47 31.84 3.31
N ALA A 26 16.01 32.04 4.52
CA ALA A 26 16.21 30.98 5.50
C ALA A 26 14.89 30.35 5.97
N MET A 27 13.86 31.16 6.26
CA MET A 27 12.53 30.65 6.63
C MET A 27 11.88 29.84 5.49
N ARG A 28 11.99 30.32 4.26
CA ARG A 28 11.48 29.60 3.08
C ARG A 28 12.21 28.27 2.88
N SER A 29 13.54 28.25 3.05
CA SER A 29 14.32 27.01 2.96
C SER A 29 13.94 26.02 4.08
N GLY A 30 13.80 26.49 5.32
CA GLY A 30 13.39 25.65 6.45
C GLY A 30 11.99 25.05 6.28
N THR A 31 11.02 25.83 5.82
CA THR A 31 9.66 25.34 5.57
C THR A 31 9.59 24.29 4.45
N ILE A 32 10.41 24.44 3.40
CA ILE A 32 10.53 23.42 2.34
C ILE A 32 11.12 22.13 2.90
N GLY A 33 12.21 22.23 3.69
CA GLY A 33 12.84 21.07 4.32
C GLY A 33 11.88 20.28 5.21
N LEU A 34 11.09 20.98 6.02
CA LEU A 34 10.06 20.35 6.87
C LEU A 34 9.00 19.61 6.06
N ARG A 35 8.50 20.21 4.97
CA ARG A 35 7.50 19.55 4.10
C ARG A 35 8.06 18.30 3.43
N LEU A 36 9.30 18.35 2.94
CA LEU A 36 9.94 17.17 2.35
C LEU A 36 10.14 16.06 3.38
N SER A 37 10.56 16.41 4.60
CA SER A 37 10.70 15.45 5.70
C SER A 37 9.36 14.81 6.08
N GLN A 38 8.27 15.59 6.09
CA GLN A 38 6.94 15.07 6.39
C GLN A 38 6.42 14.15 5.28
N ASN A 39 6.67 14.51 4.01
CA ASN A 39 6.29 13.66 2.89
C ASN A 39 7.04 12.33 2.91
N GLU A 40 8.35 12.35 3.22
CA GLU A 40 9.14 11.15 3.34
C GLU A 40 8.68 10.28 4.52
N GLY A 41 8.41 10.89 5.68
CA GLY A 41 7.84 10.19 6.83
C GLY A 41 6.51 9.53 6.49
N SER A 42 5.59 10.27 5.87
CA SER A 42 4.29 9.74 5.44
C SER A 42 4.43 8.58 4.44
N ARG A 43 5.43 8.62 3.55
CA ARG A 43 5.70 7.53 2.61
C ARG A 43 6.19 6.27 3.32
N LEU A 44 7.12 6.40 4.25
CA LEU A 44 7.65 5.28 5.03
C LEU A 44 6.56 4.66 5.90
N ASP A 45 5.76 5.49 6.57
CA ASP A 45 4.64 5.02 7.40
C ASP A 45 3.63 4.25 6.54
N ALA A 46 3.28 4.75 5.35
CA ALA A 46 2.37 4.06 4.43
C ALA A 46 2.89 2.67 4.03
N GLN A 47 4.18 2.57 3.70
CA GLN A 47 4.81 1.29 3.34
C GLN A 47 4.85 0.31 4.50
N GLN A 48 5.20 0.76 5.71
CA GLN A 48 5.23 -0.09 6.90
C GLN A 48 3.84 -0.62 7.25
N ASN A 49 2.80 0.21 7.11
CA ASN A 49 1.42 -0.20 7.35
C ASN A 49 0.92 -1.19 6.30
N ALA A 50 1.22 -0.96 5.02
CA ALA A 50 0.91 -1.90 3.94
C ALA A 50 1.62 -3.26 4.17
N GLN A 51 2.89 -3.24 4.56
CA GLN A 51 3.65 -4.45 4.89
C GLN A 51 3.06 -5.18 6.11
N THR A 52 2.65 -4.45 7.14
CA THR A 52 2.02 -5.02 8.33
C THR A 52 0.72 -5.74 7.96
N LEU A 53 -0.10 -5.15 7.08
CA LEU A 53 -1.30 -5.80 6.56
C LEU A 53 -0.96 -7.05 5.74
N LEU A 54 0.04 -6.97 4.85
CA LEU A 54 0.48 -8.09 4.04
C LEU A 54 0.90 -9.28 4.92
N GLU A 55 1.66 -9.03 5.98
CA GLU A 55 2.08 -10.03 6.95
C GLU A 55 0.90 -10.60 7.75
N ALA A 56 -0.04 -9.75 8.16
CA ALA A 56 -1.25 -10.19 8.86
C ALA A 56 -2.09 -11.15 7.99
N ILE A 57 -2.25 -10.84 6.70
CA ILE A 57 -2.95 -11.71 5.76
C ILE A 57 -2.16 -12.99 5.50
N SER A 58 -0.84 -12.88 5.31
CA SER A 58 0.05 -14.00 4.98
C SER A 58 0.17 -15.02 6.13
N ASN A 59 0.12 -14.55 7.38
CA ASN A 59 0.16 -15.41 8.56
C ASN A 59 -1.17 -16.13 8.84
N ARG A 60 -2.24 -15.77 8.14
CA ARG A 60 -3.57 -16.37 8.31
C ARG A 60 -3.78 -17.48 7.29
N SER A 61 -3.56 -18.73 7.69
CA SER A 61 -3.73 -19.90 6.84
C SER A 61 -5.11 -19.99 6.17
N ALA A 62 -6.17 -19.54 6.86
CA ALA A 62 -7.54 -19.51 6.33
C ALA A 62 -7.69 -18.65 5.06
N SER A 63 -6.84 -17.62 4.88
CA SER A 63 -6.84 -16.74 3.72
C SER A 63 -6.46 -17.46 2.42
N PHE A 64 -5.77 -18.60 2.51
CA PHE A 64 -5.26 -19.34 1.36
C PHE A 64 -5.95 -20.69 1.15
N THR A 65 -7.21 -20.79 1.58
CA THR A 65 -8.01 -21.99 1.33
C THR A 65 -8.25 -22.17 -0.16
N VAL A 66 -7.85 -23.31 -0.70
CA VAL A 66 -8.00 -23.63 -2.13
C VAL A 66 -9.42 -24.13 -2.40
N LEU A 67 -10.25 -23.25 -2.97
CA LEU A 67 -11.55 -23.62 -3.53
C LEU A 67 -11.43 -23.95 -5.03
N PRO A 68 -12.37 -24.73 -5.60
CA PRO A 68 -12.45 -24.98 -7.04
C PRO A 68 -12.56 -23.68 -7.85
N GLY A 69 -11.97 -23.67 -9.05
CA GLY A 69 -11.89 -22.49 -9.91
C GLY A 69 -10.67 -21.63 -9.64
N SER A 70 -10.50 -20.61 -10.50
CA SER A 70 -9.48 -19.58 -10.43
C SER A 70 -10.06 -18.24 -10.89
N ASP A 71 -9.26 -17.18 -10.78
CA ASP A 71 -9.61 -15.81 -11.14
C ASP A 71 -10.80 -15.25 -10.32
N TYR A 72 -10.74 -15.44 -9.00
CA TYR A 72 -11.72 -14.87 -8.08
C TYR A 72 -11.04 -14.23 -6.87
N ILE A 73 -11.68 -13.21 -6.32
CA ILE A 73 -11.32 -12.64 -5.02
C ILE A 73 -11.79 -13.61 -3.94
N GLN A 74 -10.86 -14.16 -3.16
CA GLN A 74 -11.18 -15.06 -2.05
C GLN A 74 -11.72 -14.26 -0.86
N SER A 75 -10.98 -13.23 -0.47
CA SER A 75 -11.33 -12.34 0.62
C SER A 75 -10.76 -10.96 0.36
N CYS A 76 -11.42 -9.93 0.88
CA CYS A 76 -10.96 -8.57 0.76
C CYS A 76 -11.41 -7.74 1.96
N VAL A 77 -10.79 -6.60 2.16
CA VAL A 77 -11.12 -5.70 3.25
C VAL A 77 -10.86 -4.26 2.85
N ILE A 78 -11.72 -3.37 3.36
CA ILE A 78 -11.59 -1.93 3.24
C ILE A 78 -11.81 -1.36 4.64
N GLY A 79 -10.85 -0.57 5.12
CA GLY A 79 -10.92 0.12 6.39
C GLY A 79 -12.07 1.13 6.43
N SER A 80 -12.58 1.40 7.63
CA SER A 80 -13.80 2.21 7.81
C SER A 80 -13.67 3.67 7.38
N SER A 81 -12.45 4.22 7.35
CA SER A 81 -12.19 5.61 6.93
C SER A 81 -12.00 5.73 5.42
N LEU A 82 -11.98 4.62 4.69
CA LEU A 82 -11.77 4.57 3.26
C LEU A 82 -13.09 4.55 2.49
N SER A 83 -13.12 5.24 1.36
CA SER A 83 -14.25 5.20 0.44
C SER A 83 -13.99 4.20 -0.68
N ALA A 84 -14.80 3.14 -0.74
CA ALA A 84 -14.71 2.12 -1.78
C ALA A 84 -14.79 2.71 -3.21
N SER A 85 -15.54 3.79 -3.40
CA SER A 85 -15.65 4.46 -4.72
C SER A 85 -14.37 5.23 -5.09
N LYS A 86 -13.73 5.89 -4.10
CA LYS A 86 -12.44 6.56 -4.31
C LYS A 86 -11.34 5.54 -4.56
N LEU A 87 -11.29 4.44 -3.79
CA LEU A 87 -10.33 3.35 -4.02
C LEU A 87 -10.46 2.75 -5.42
N SER A 88 -11.68 2.49 -5.87
CA SER A 88 -11.93 1.95 -7.22
C SER A 88 -11.45 2.92 -8.30
N THR A 89 -11.73 4.21 -8.15
CA THR A 89 -11.35 5.22 -9.14
C THR A 89 -9.86 5.54 -9.15
N GLN A 90 -9.22 5.57 -7.97
CA GLN A 90 -7.84 6.02 -7.81
C GLN A 90 -6.84 4.86 -7.89
N GLN A 91 -7.16 3.73 -7.28
CA GLN A 91 -6.26 2.57 -7.16
C GLN A 91 -6.71 1.38 -8.01
N GLY A 92 -7.89 1.44 -8.65
CA GLY A 92 -8.46 0.28 -9.34
C GLY A 92 -8.85 -0.86 -8.39
N PHE A 93 -8.90 -0.60 -7.08
CA PHE A 93 -9.18 -1.61 -6.07
C PHE A 93 -10.69 -1.76 -5.85
N SER A 94 -11.18 -3.00 -5.88
CA SER A 94 -12.57 -3.31 -5.58
C SER A 94 -12.67 -4.49 -4.60
N CYS A 95 -13.62 -4.38 -3.67
CA CYS A 95 -13.92 -5.42 -2.70
C CYS A 95 -15.42 -5.75 -2.75
N PRO A 96 -15.82 -6.87 -3.38
CA PRO A 96 -17.21 -7.33 -3.34
C PRO A 96 -17.64 -7.59 -1.90
N SER A 97 -18.83 -7.13 -1.51
CA SER A 97 -19.34 -7.28 -0.14
C SER A 97 -19.48 -8.74 0.30
N ALA A 98 -19.70 -9.66 -0.64
CA ALA A 98 -19.75 -11.10 -0.39
C ALA A 98 -18.42 -11.69 0.10
N ASN A 99 -17.30 -11.00 -0.16
CA ASN A 99 -15.95 -11.43 0.15
C ASN A 99 -15.28 -10.53 1.22
N ALA A 100 -16.04 -9.59 1.79
CA ALA A 100 -15.53 -8.69 2.81
C ALA A 100 -15.25 -9.44 4.12
N ASP A 101 -14.00 -9.44 4.58
CA ASP A 101 -13.58 -10.00 5.87
C ASP A 101 -12.81 -8.94 6.67
N THR A 102 -13.49 -8.32 7.63
CA THR A 102 -12.87 -7.32 8.51
C THR A 102 -11.81 -7.92 9.44
N ALA A 103 -11.82 -9.24 9.65
CA ALA A 103 -10.78 -9.91 10.44
C ALA A 103 -9.43 -10.00 9.70
N LEU A 104 -9.34 -9.56 8.44
CA LEU A 104 -8.06 -9.37 7.76
C LEU A 104 -7.32 -8.13 8.26
N LEU A 105 -8.02 -7.15 8.86
CA LEU A 105 -7.37 -5.94 9.36
C LEU A 105 -6.56 -6.24 10.63
N PRO A 106 -5.28 -5.84 10.67
CA PRO A 106 -4.51 -5.93 11.89
C PRO A 106 -5.04 -4.92 12.91
N ALA A 107 -4.95 -5.26 14.20
CA ALA A 107 -5.36 -4.38 15.29
C ALA A 107 -4.34 -3.23 15.51
N THR A 108 -4.27 -2.31 14.56
CA THR A 108 -3.39 -1.14 14.57
C THR A 108 -4.21 0.15 14.60
N HIS A 109 -3.58 1.25 15.02
CA HIS A 109 -4.19 2.58 14.98
C HIS A 109 -4.55 3.02 13.55
N TYR A 110 -3.90 2.45 12.54
CA TYR A 110 -4.06 2.79 11.13
C TYR A 110 -5.00 1.83 10.37
N SER A 111 -5.62 0.87 11.06
CA SER A 111 -6.51 -0.13 10.47
C SER A 111 -7.67 0.45 9.67
N SER A 112 -8.13 1.65 10.01
CA SER A 112 -9.21 2.32 9.28
C SER A 112 -8.79 2.86 7.90
N TYR A 113 -7.50 2.98 7.62
CA TYR A 113 -6.92 3.46 6.36
C TYR A 113 -6.28 2.35 5.52
N LEU A 114 -6.46 1.09 5.95
CA LEU A 114 -5.92 -0.08 5.29
C LEU A 114 -6.95 -0.72 4.37
N TYR A 115 -6.50 -1.25 3.25
CA TYR A 115 -7.30 -2.08 2.36
C TYR A 115 -6.46 -3.23 1.83
N GLY A 116 -7.09 -4.34 1.49
CA GLY A 116 -6.35 -5.46 0.93
C GLY A 116 -7.25 -6.55 0.38
N SER A 117 -6.69 -7.39 -0.46
CA SER A 117 -7.40 -8.52 -1.05
C SER A 117 -6.48 -9.71 -1.21
N VAL A 118 -7.09 -10.89 -1.17
CA VAL A 118 -6.47 -12.16 -1.55
C VAL A 118 -7.23 -12.65 -2.77
N ARG A 119 -6.54 -12.72 -3.90
CA ARG A 119 -7.10 -13.18 -5.17
C ARG A 119 -6.48 -14.51 -5.55
N ARG A 120 -7.30 -15.47 -5.97
CA ARG A 120 -6.84 -16.71 -6.59
C ARG A 120 -6.60 -16.43 -8.06
N GLU A 121 -5.36 -16.56 -8.52
CA GLU A 121 -5.00 -16.36 -9.93
C GLU A 121 -5.13 -17.66 -10.72
N ALA A 122 -5.48 -17.52 -12.01
CA ALA A 122 -5.29 -18.59 -12.99
C ALA A 122 -3.82 -18.64 -13.41
N ILE A 123 -3.30 -19.85 -13.61
CA ILE A 123 -1.93 -20.05 -14.10
C ILE A 123 -2.00 -20.67 -15.50
N ASN A 124 -1.54 -19.93 -16.50
CA ASN A 124 -1.58 -20.37 -17.92
C ASN A 124 -2.98 -20.83 -18.39
N GLY A 125 -4.04 -20.19 -17.90
CA GLY A 125 -5.42 -20.53 -18.24
C GLY A 125 -6.00 -21.75 -17.52
N GLY A 126 -5.29 -22.31 -16.55
CA GLY A 126 -5.78 -23.38 -15.68
C GLY A 126 -5.80 -22.98 -14.20
N ASP A 127 -6.56 -23.74 -13.40
CA ASP A 127 -6.70 -23.50 -11.96
C ASP A 127 -5.43 -23.80 -11.16
N PHE A 128 -4.58 -24.68 -11.67
CA PHE A 128 -3.41 -25.20 -10.99
C PHE A 128 -2.20 -25.30 -11.92
N ALA A 129 -1.01 -25.02 -11.38
CA ALA A 129 0.24 -25.25 -12.08
C ALA A 129 0.83 -26.62 -11.71
N PRO A 130 1.20 -27.47 -12.68
CA PRO A 130 1.87 -28.73 -12.40
C PRO A 130 3.28 -28.48 -11.84
N VAL A 131 3.69 -29.32 -10.88
CA VAL A 131 5.01 -29.23 -10.20
C VAL A 131 6.19 -29.44 -11.16
N THR A 132 5.95 -30.02 -12.34
CA THR A 132 6.98 -30.15 -13.41
C THR A 132 7.56 -28.81 -13.86
N ALA A 133 6.87 -27.68 -13.59
CA ALA A 133 7.33 -26.35 -13.96
C ALA A 133 8.32 -25.70 -12.97
N MET A 134 8.59 -26.27 -11.78
CA MET A 134 9.32 -25.53 -10.73
C MET A 134 10.44 -26.26 -9.97
N ARG A 135 10.63 -27.58 -10.08
CA ARG A 135 11.82 -28.23 -9.46
C ARG A 135 12.16 -29.60 -10.06
N GLU A 136 13.42 -29.77 -10.46
CA GLU A 136 14.01 -31.06 -10.81
C GLU A 136 14.39 -31.80 -9.52
N GLY A 137 13.76 -32.95 -9.25
CA GLY A 137 14.15 -33.87 -8.16
C GLY A 137 13.16 -34.08 -7.02
N ASP A 138 11.95 -33.51 -7.06
CA ASP A 138 10.86 -33.95 -6.18
C ASP A 138 9.86 -34.78 -6.96
N SER A 139 9.12 -35.64 -6.25
CA SER A 139 8.04 -36.49 -6.75
C SER A 139 6.83 -35.68 -7.25
N GLY A 140 7.05 -34.86 -8.28
CA GLY A 140 6.18 -33.82 -8.85
C GLY A 140 4.89 -34.31 -9.52
N ASP A 141 4.53 -35.56 -9.25
CA ASP A 141 3.37 -36.22 -9.85
C ASP A 141 2.15 -36.25 -8.91
N ARG A 142 2.35 -35.89 -7.63
CA ARG A 142 1.34 -35.96 -6.55
C ARG A 142 0.78 -34.61 -6.11
N TYR A 143 1.35 -33.51 -6.56
CA TYR A 143 0.94 -32.18 -6.13
C TYR A 143 0.81 -31.24 -7.32
N ASP A 144 -0.01 -30.22 -7.13
CA ASP A 144 -0.13 -29.05 -7.99
C ASP A 144 -0.04 -27.79 -7.14
N TYR A 145 0.23 -26.63 -7.77
CA TYR A 145 0.31 -25.35 -7.08
C TYR A 145 -0.88 -24.45 -7.43
N ALA A 146 -1.46 -23.84 -6.41
CA ALA A 146 -2.39 -22.73 -6.52
C ALA A 146 -1.64 -21.41 -6.30
N LEU A 147 -1.83 -20.43 -7.18
CA LEU A 147 -1.25 -19.09 -7.02
C LEU A 147 -2.29 -18.15 -6.41
N PHE A 148 -1.92 -17.51 -5.32
CA PHE A 148 -2.68 -16.42 -4.73
C PHE A 148 -1.89 -15.12 -4.87
N THR A 149 -2.54 -14.04 -5.26
CA THR A 149 -2.01 -12.68 -5.17
C THR A 149 -2.60 -12.03 -3.93
N VAL A 150 -1.75 -11.59 -3.01
CA VAL A 150 -2.15 -10.76 -1.87
C VAL A 150 -1.80 -9.32 -2.20
N THR A 151 -2.80 -8.45 -2.21
CA THR A 151 -2.63 -7.00 -2.30
C THR A 151 -2.91 -6.40 -0.94
N ALA A 152 -2.01 -5.57 -0.45
CA ALA A 152 -2.14 -4.85 0.81
C ALA A 152 -1.77 -3.39 0.57
N GLY A 153 -2.67 -2.48 0.95
CA GLY A 153 -2.52 -1.07 0.72
C GLY A 153 -2.89 -0.23 1.93
N TYR A 154 -2.27 0.93 1.99
CA TYR A 154 -2.56 2.01 2.91
C TYR A 154 -2.85 3.26 2.08
N ASP A 155 -3.99 3.91 2.32
CA ASP A 155 -4.37 5.11 1.59
C ASP A 155 -4.98 6.15 2.52
N ARG A 156 -4.44 7.38 2.50
CA ARG A 156 -5.02 8.54 3.19
C ARG A 156 -5.45 9.65 2.23
N VAL A 157 -5.54 9.33 0.95
CA VAL A 157 -6.11 10.13 -0.14
C VAL A 157 -7.54 9.69 -0.42
N ALA A 158 -7.78 8.37 -0.42
CA ALA A 158 -9.07 7.78 -0.74
C ALA A 158 -10.04 7.73 0.47
N THR A 159 -9.97 8.70 1.36
CA THR A 159 -10.75 8.75 2.60
C THR A 159 -12.17 9.28 2.39
N THR A 160 -13.10 8.88 3.27
CA THR A 160 -14.47 9.42 3.32
C THR A 160 -14.49 10.87 3.76
N ASP A 161 -13.57 11.21 4.65
CA ASP A 161 -13.40 12.55 5.18
C ASP A 161 -12.41 13.24 4.24
N ASP A 162 -12.78 14.37 3.63
CA ASP A 162 -11.91 15.17 2.75
C ASP A 162 -10.76 15.84 3.53
N GLU A 163 -10.14 15.11 4.46
CA GLU A 163 -8.91 15.47 5.12
C GLU A 163 -7.79 15.65 4.09
N MET A 164 -6.75 16.40 4.48
CA MET A 164 -5.60 16.61 3.62
C MET A 164 -5.03 15.26 3.20
N ALA A 165 -5.07 14.99 1.88
CA ALA A 165 -4.54 13.79 1.28
C ALA A 165 -3.10 13.54 1.76
N GLN A 166 -2.92 12.52 2.60
CA GLN A 166 -1.60 12.04 3.03
C GLN A 166 -1.29 10.77 2.24
N GLY A 167 -0.03 10.56 1.90
CA GLY A 167 0.38 9.62 0.85
C GLY A 167 -0.16 8.20 1.01
N GLY A 168 -0.15 7.44 -0.08
CA GLY A 168 -0.54 6.03 -0.10
C GLY A 168 0.61 5.12 -0.51
N ALA A 169 0.49 3.84 -0.15
CA ALA A 169 1.39 2.79 -0.60
C ALA A 169 0.60 1.50 -0.80
N GLU A 170 0.95 0.74 -1.83
CA GLU A 170 0.40 -0.58 -2.11
C GLU A 170 1.53 -1.56 -2.34
N ILE A 171 1.38 -2.76 -1.79
CA ILE A 171 2.30 -3.87 -1.94
C ILE A 171 1.49 -5.08 -2.42
N ALA A 172 1.97 -5.73 -3.47
CA ALA A 172 1.40 -6.97 -3.98
C ALA A 172 2.44 -8.10 -3.91
N GLN A 173 2.02 -9.27 -3.42
CA GLN A 173 2.86 -10.45 -3.30
C GLN A 173 2.15 -11.70 -3.85
N GLY A 174 2.87 -12.48 -4.65
CA GLY A 174 2.44 -13.81 -5.07
C GLY A 174 2.80 -14.89 -4.05
N VAL A 175 1.85 -15.75 -3.73
CA VAL A 175 1.99 -16.87 -2.78
C VAL A 175 1.56 -18.16 -3.48
N TYR A 176 2.46 -19.15 -3.50
CA TYR A 176 2.16 -20.49 -4.02
C TYR A 176 1.76 -21.44 -2.89
N VAL A 177 0.60 -22.06 -3.02
CA VAL A 177 0.10 -23.07 -2.08
C VAL A 177 0.14 -24.43 -2.75
N LYS A 178 0.76 -25.41 -2.06
CA LYS A 178 0.84 -26.79 -2.52
C LYS A 178 -0.48 -27.51 -2.25
N VAL A 179 -1.05 -28.11 -3.29
CA VAL A 179 -2.32 -28.84 -3.26
C VAL A 179 -2.07 -30.28 -3.68
N ALA A 180 -2.70 -31.25 -3.01
CA ALA A 180 -2.59 -32.65 -3.41
C ALA A 180 -3.41 -32.92 -4.67
N ARG A 181 -2.79 -33.54 -5.68
CA ARG A 181 -3.47 -33.97 -6.89
C ARG A 181 -4.25 -35.25 -6.57
N VAL A 182 -5.58 -35.15 -6.44
CA VAL A 182 -6.44 -36.33 -6.28
C VAL A 182 -6.62 -37.00 -7.64
N ARG A 183 -5.76 -37.98 -7.96
CA ARG A 183 -5.98 -38.87 -9.11
C ARG A 183 -7.15 -39.82 -8.78
N GLY A 184 -8.29 -39.69 -9.47
CA GLY A 184 -9.33 -40.74 -9.42
C GLY A 184 -10.80 -40.36 -9.60
N LEU A 185 -11.18 -39.08 -9.67
CA LEU A 185 -12.58 -38.72 -9.98
C LEU A 185 -12.67 -38.27 -11.44
N THR A 186 -12.82 -39.25 -12.34
CA THR A 186 -13.47 -39.02 -13.62
C THR A 186 -14.86 -38.45 -13.32
N GLN A 187 -15.10 -37.19 -13.71
CA GLN A 187 -16.47 -36.68 -13.83
C GLN A 187 -17.23 -37.66 -14.74
N GLN A 188 -18.25 -38.32 -14.18
CA GLN A 188 -19.29 -38.99 -14.97
C GLN A 188 -20.21 -37.95 -15.59
#